data_AF-A0A1B0G497-F1
#
_entry.id   AF-A0A1B0G497-F1
#
_cell.length_a   1.000
_cell.length_b   1.000
_cell.length_c   1.000
_cell.angle_alpha   90.00
_cell.angle_beta   90.00
_cell.angle_gamma   90.00
#
_symmetry.space_group_name_H-M   'P 1'
#
loop_
_entity.id
_entity.type
_entity.pdbx_description
1 polymer ?
#
loop_
_entity_poly.entity_id
_entity_poly.type
_entity_poly.pdbx_seq_one_letter_code
_entity_poly.pdbx_strand_id
1 'polypeptide(L)'
;YLTECYDELGTQYKVPIYCLSYPINIVKEENGRDSPAEFSEPVDGGNEIFLKLRVSSTMSDIKLPVYSKDTVGQCKKKLQVSLLHISKSKRVLENKCVEACCQRWFYSGKLLGDKVPIEECNIQSGYVVQVIVNSEHFNHDNSTSIAPAS
;
A
#
# COMPACT_ATOMS: atom_id res chain seq x y z
N TYR A 1 19.41 -24.12 6.38
CA TYR A 1 20.01 -23.04 7.20
C TYR A 1 21.35 -22.69 6.56
N LEU A 2 21.56 -21.43 6.17
CA LEU A 2 22.77 -20.96 5.45
C LEU A 2 23.96 -20.78 6.42
N THR A 3 24.17 -21.75 7.30
CA THR A 3 25.16 -21.69 8.39
C THR A 3 26.33 -22.63 8.17
N GLU A 4 26.25 -23.52 7.19
CA GLU A 4 27.30 -24.48 6.84
C GLU A 4 27.48 -24.46 5.32
N CYS A 5 28.57 -23.85 4.86
CA CYS A 5 28.92 -23.75 3.45
C CYS A 5 30.25 -24.47 3.24
N TYR A 6 30.37 -25.28 2.19
CA TYR A 6 31.63 -25.87 1.76
C TYR A 6 32.21 -25.04 0.62
N ASP A 7 33.51 -24.78 0.63
CA ASP A 7 34.19 -24.22 -0.55
C ASP A 7 34.51 -25.31 -1.58
N GLU A 8 35.06 -24.89 -2.72
CA GLU A 8 35.44 -25.78 -3.82
C GLU A 8 36.60 -26.73 -3.46
N LEU A 9 37.27 -26.51 -2.33
CA LEU A 9 38.32 -27.36 -1.77
C LEU A 9 37.80 -28.31 -0.68
N GLY A 10 36.49 -28.29 -0.40
CA GLY A 10 35.84 -29.16 0.59
C GLY A 10 35.98 -28.69 2.05
N THR A 11 36.45 -27.47 2.28
CA THR A 11 36.58 -26.89 3.61
C THR A 11 35.23 -26.41 4.11
N GLN A 12 34.84 -26.84 5.32
CA GLN A 12 33.57 -26.44 5.93
C GLN A 12 33.71 -25.08 6.62
N TYR A 13 32.97 -24.10 6.13
CA TYR A 13 32.85 -22.77 6.73
C TYR A 13 31.55 -22.65 7.52
N LYS A 14 31.70 -22.23 8.77
CA LYS A 14 30.57 -21.82 9.62
C LYS A 14 30.49 -20.31 9.62
N VAL A 15 29.46 -19.77 8.98
CA VAL A 15 29.24 -18.32 8.92
C VAL A 15 28.60 -17.87 10.23
N PRO A 16 29.25 -16.97 11.01
CA PRO A 16 28.66 -16.47 12.23
C PRO A 16 27.34 -15.74 11.97
N ILE A 17 26.36 -15.90 12.86
CA ILE A 17 25.01 -15.34 12.68
C ILE A 17 25.00 -13.81 12.54
N TYR A 18 25.95 -13.11 13.15
CA TYR A 18 26.06 -11.65 13.02
C TYR A 18 26.39 -11.23 11.57
N CYS A 19 27.02 -12.08 10.76
CA CYS A 19 27.27 -11.82 9.34
C CYS A 19 25.99 -11.94 8.50
N LEU A 20 24.97 -12.65 9.00
CA LEU A 20 23.66 -12.81 8.36
C LEU A 20 22.59 -11.89 8.97
N SER A 21 22.94 -11.19 10.05
CA SER A 21 22.03 -10.29 10.77
C SER A 21 22.13 -8.87 10.19
N TYR A 22 21.04 -8.11 10.29
CA TYR A 22 21.07 -6.71 9.93
C TYR A 22 22.06 -5.93 10.81
N PRO A 23 22.82 -4.96 10.27
CA PRO A 23 23.80 -4.21 11.04
C PRO A 23 23.16 -3.51 12.25
N ILE A 24 23.67 -3.78 13.44
CA ILE A 24 23.15 -3.20 14.70
C ILE A 24 23.42 -1.70 14.84
N ASN A 25 24.42 -1.18 14.11
CA ASN A 25 24.83 0.23 14.14
C ASN A 25 24.22 1.05 13.01
N ILE A 26 23.21 0.55 12.30
CA ILE A 26 22.39 1.40 11.45
C ILE A 26 21.54 2.26 12.38
N VAL A 27 21.93 3.53 12.48
CA VAL A 27 21.00 4.58 12.88
C VAL A 27 19.86 4.45 11.88
N LYS A 28 18.70 3.96 12.31
CA LYS A 28 17.48 4.12 11.52
C LYS A 28 17.28 5.61 11.45
N GLU A 29 17.83 6.23 10.43
CA GLU A 29 17.40 7.56 10.07
C GLU A 29 15.91 7.40 9.77
N GLU A 30 15.10 7.86 10.73
CA GLU A 30 13.66 8.06 10.58
C GLU A 30 13.34 8.92 9.34
N ASN A 31 14.36 9.48 8.67
CA ASN A 31 14.27 10.29 7.46
C ASN A 31 15.36 10.00 6.41
N GLY A 32 15.84 8.77 6.31
CA GLY A 32 16.82 8.35 5.29
C GLY A 32 16.14 7.92 3.99
N ARG A 33 16.04 8.85 3.04
CA ARG A 33 15.65 8.66 1.63
C ARG A 33 16.35 7.43 1.03
N ASP A 34 15.65 6.30 0.95
CA ASP A 34 15.95 5.29 -0.06
C ASP A 34 15.64 5.92 -1.41
N SER A 35 16.65 6.00 -2.29
CA SER A 35 16.55 6.69 -3.57
C SER A 35 15.45 6.06 -4.43
N PRO A 36 14.38 6.78 -4.83
CA PRO A 36 13.54 6.33 -5.93
C PRO A 36 14.24 6.71 -7.23
N ALA A 37 15.26 5.95 -7.62
CA ALA A 37 15.94 6.13 -8.90
C ALA A 37 15.73 4.94 -9.84
N GLU A 38 14.46 4.59 -10.06
CA GLU A 38 13.97 4.19 -11.39
C GLU A 38 12.74 5.01 -11.85
N PHE A 39 12.39 6.07 -11.11
CA PHE A 39 11.53 7.17 -11.57
C PHE A 39 12.10 8.49 -11.04
N SER A 40 13.39 8.72 -11.27
CA SER A 40 14.01 10.04 -11.05
C SER A 40 13.71 10.96 -12.24
N GLU A 41 12.45 11.32 -12.36
CA GLU A 41 12.08 12.65 -12.80
C GLU A 41 11.17 13.16 -11.67
N PRO A 42 11.29 14.41 -11.19
CA PRO A 42 10.17 15.01 -10.49
C PRO A 42 9.04 15.05 -11.51
N VAL A 43 8.22 13.98 -11.54
CA VAL A 43 6.92 14.09 -12.18
C VAL A 43 6.31 15.30 -11.51
N ASP A 44 6.06 16.33 -12.29
CA ASP A 44 5.37 17.53 -11.83
C ASP A 44 3.99 17.05 -11.38
N GLY A 45 3.89 16.55 -10.15
CA GLY A 45 2.70 15.93 -9.58
C GLY A 45 1.59 16.96 -9.41
N GLY A 46 1.90 18.24 -9.64
CA GLY A 46 1.03 19.36 -9.37
C GLY A 46 1.02 19.68 -7.88
N ASN A 47 -0.06 20.31 -7.43
CA ASN A 47 -0.16 20.80 -6.07
C ASN A 47 -0.45 19.68 -5.09
N GLU A 48 0.25 19.66 -3.95
CA GLU A 48 -0.07 18.78 -2.83
C GLU A 48 -1.41 19.18 -2.21
N ILE A 49 -2.28 18.20 -2.02
CA ILE A 49 -3.64 18.36 -1.51
C ILE A 49 -3.93 17.27 -0.47
N PHE A 50 -4.70 17.63 0.56
CA PHE A 50 -5.10 16.70 1.61
C PHE A 50 -6.55 16.25 1.41
N LEU A 51 -6.74 14.99 1.02
CA LEU A 51 -8.07 14.39 0.92
C LEU A 51 -8.54 13.92 2.29
N LYS A 52 -9.75 14.35 2.69
CA LYS A 52 -10.42 13.81 3.88
C LYS A 52 -11.28 12.63 3.46
N LEU A 53 -10.85 11.42 3.79
CA LEU A 53 -11.48 10.17 3.39
C LEU A 53 -12.23 9.57 4.58
N ARG A 54 -13.53 9.32 4.43
CA ARG A 54 -14.33 8.63 5.45
C ARG A 54 -14.56 7.19 5.05
N VAL A 55 -13.99 6.27 5.82
CA VAL A 55 -14.20 4.83 5.63
C VAL A 55 -15.55 4.44 6.24
N SER A 56 -16.50 4.06 5.39
CA SER A 56 -17.89 3.84 5.81
C SER A 56 -18.04 2.72 6.85
N SER A 57 -17.20 1.67 6.79
CA SER A 57 -17.27 0.53 7.70
C SER A 57 -16.86 0.87 9.13
N THR A 58 -15.92 1.80 9.28
CA THR A 58 -15.30 2.16 10.57
C THR A 58 -15.74 3.53 11.04
N MET A 59 -16.44 4.28 10.18
CA MET A 59 -16.78 5.70 10.34
C MET A 59 -15.56 6.58 10.68
N SER A 60 -14.38 6.14 10.26
CA SER A 60 -13.11 6.81 10.56
C SER A 60 -12.73 7.77 9.43
N ASP A 61 -12.34 8.99 9.82
CA ASP A 61 -11.80 9.99 8.90
C ASP A 61 -10.28 9.89 8.82
N ILE A 62 -9.74 9.82 7.60
CA ILE A 62 -8.31 9.73 7.31
C ILE A 62 -7.94 10.91 6.43
N LYS A 63 -6.89 11.64 6.80
CA LYS A 63 -6.30 12.67 5.95
C LYS A 63 -5.20 12.03 5.12
N LEU A 64 -5.41 11.94 3.80
CA LEU A 64 -4.45 11.35 2.87
C LEU A 64 -3.80 12.47 2.03
N PRO A 65 -2.47 12.68 2.15
CA PRO A 65 -1.74 13.57 1.26
C PRO A 65 -1.64 12.93 -0.14
N VAL A 66 -2.08 13.65 -1.15
CA VAL A 66 -2.00 13.26 -2.57
C VAL A 66 -1.64 14.48 -3.40
N TYR A 67 -1.28 14.26 -4.66
CA TYR A 67 -0.99 15.36 -5.59
C TYR A 67 -2.14 15.55 -6.59
N SER A 68 -2.28 16.77 -7.14
CA SER A 68 -3.42 17.11 -8.00
C SER A 68 -3.48 16.27 -9.29
N LYS A 69 -2.32 15.87 -9.81
CA LYS A 69 -2.21 14.98 -10.99
C LYS A 69 -2.21 13.49 -10.66
N ASP A 70 -2.24 13.11 -9.37
CA ASP A 70 -2.42 11.71 -9.02
C ASP A 70 -3.79 11.25 -9.53
N THR A 71 -3.85 10.01 -10.01
CA THR A 71 -5.10 9.34 -10.35
C THR A 71 -5.76 8.78 -9.10
N VAL A 72 -7.09 8.67 -9.11
CA VAL A 72 -7.85 8.04 -8.01
C VAL A 72 -7.32 6.63 -7.71
N GLY A 73 -6.91 5.85 -8.73
CA GLY A 73 -6.30 4.54 -8.54
C GLY A 73 -4.98 4.58 -7.77
N GLN A 74 -4.13 5.58 -8.00
CA GLN A 74 -2.92 5.81 -7.20
C GLN A 74 -3.28 6.19 -5.77
N CYS A 75 -4.29 7.06 -5.57
CA CYS A 75 -4.75 7.45 -4.24
C CYS A 75 -5.33 6.27 -3.44
N LYS A 76 -6.06 5.35 -4.08
CA LYS A 76 -6.56 4.10 -3.45
C LYS A 76 -5.44 3.23 -2.92
N LYS A 77 -4.35 3.07 -3.68
CA LYS A 77 -3.14 2.35 -3.25
C LYS A 77 -2.46 3.08 -2.07
N LYS A 78 -2.34 4.41 -2.13
CA LYS A 78 -1.81 5.21 -1.02
C LYS A 78 -2.65 5.04 0.26
N LEU A 79 -3.98 5.02 0.15
CA LEU A 79 -4.88 4.75 1.28
C LEU A 79 -4.64 3.36 1.87
N GLN A 80 -4.49 2.33 1.05
CA GLN A 80 -4.20 0.97 1.49
C GLN A 80 -2.91 0.92 2.32
N VAL A 81 -1.82 1.52 1.82
CA VAL A 81 -0.54 1.58 2.53
C VAL A 81 -0.66 2.34 3.85
N SER A 82 -1.33 3.50 3.83
CA SER A 82 -1.56 4.32 5.02
C SER A 82 -2.35 3.56 6.10
N LEU A 83 -3.44 2.88 5.71
CA LEU A 83 -4.25 2.05 6.61
C LEU A 83 -3.46 0.87 7.17
N LEU A 84 -2.62 0.23 6.35
CA LEU A 84 -1.79 -0.89 6.76
C LEU A 84 -0.73 -0.45 7.78
N HIS A 85 -0.14 0.73 7.62
CA HIS A 85 0.76 1.32 8.63
C HIS A 85 0.03 1.60 9.95
N ILE A 86 -1.16 2.20 9.90
CA ILE A 86 -1.97 2.50 11.09
C ILE A 86 -2.40 1.19 11.79
N SER A 87 -2.81 0.18 11.02
CA SER A 87 -3.29 -1.11 11.55
C SER A 87 -2.15 -1.99 12.09
N LYS A 88 -0.92 -1.88 11.57
CA LYS A 88 0.25 -2.54 12.16
C LYS A 88 0.61 -1.96 13.52
N SER A 89 0.46 -0.63 13.68
CA SER A 89 0.71 0.06 14.95
C SER A 89 -0.37 -0.27 15.99
N LYS A 90 -1.63 -0.33 15.56
CA LYS A 90 -2.78 -0.69 16.40
C LYS A 90 -3.03 -2.19 16.25
N ARG A 91 -2.40 -3.03 17.09
CA ARG A 91 -2.45 -4.51 17.20
C ARG A 91 -3.86 -5.13 17.10
N VAL A 92 -4.56 -4.92 15.98
CA VAL A 92 -5.94 -5.32 15.71
C VAL A 92 -5.84 -6.48 14.73
N LEU A 93 -6.18 -7.66 15.24
CA LEU A 93 -6.15 -8.95 14.57
C LEU A 93 -7.20 -9.10 13.46
N GLU A 94 -7.78 -7.99 12.98
CA GLU A 94 -8.79 -8.00 11.95
C GLU A 94 -8.11 -7.64 10.63
N ASN A 95 -7.67 -8.67 9.90
CA ASN A 95 -7.14 -8.55 8.54
C ASN A 95 -8.24 -8.10 7.56
N LYS A 96 -8.75 -6.88 7.70
CA LYS A 96 -9.45 -6.17 6.63
C LYS A 96 -8.39 -5.63 5.69
N CYS A 97 -7.93 -6.46 4.76
CA CYS A 97 -7.09 -6.01 3.66
C CYS A 97 -7.94 -5.08 2.78
N VAL A 98 -7.68 -3.78 2.84
CA VAL A 98 -8.38 -2.78 2.02
C VAL A 98 -7.66 -2.68 0.67
N GLU A 99 -7.76 -3.73 -0.14
CA GLU A 99 -7.17 -3.75 -1.48
C GLU A 99 -7.76 -2.65 -2.35
N ALA A 100 -6.95 -2.02 -3.20
CA ALA A 100 -7.38 -0.93 -4.07
C ALA A 100 -8.58 -1.29 -4.96
N CYS A 101 -8.66 -2.54 -5.44
CA CYS A 101 -9.78 -3.05 -6.24
C CYS A 101 -11.11 -3.14 -5.47
N CYS A 102 -11.04 -3.32 -4.15
CA CYS A 102 -12.20 -3.43 -3.27
C CYS A 102 -12.73 -2.05 -2.82
N GLN A 103 -12.00 -0.98 -3.11
CA GLN A 103 -12.34 0.37 -2.70
C GLN A 103 -13.21 1.07 -3.75
N ARG A 104 -14.41 1.51 -3.35
CA ARG A 104 -15.28 2.40 -4.13
C ARG A 104 -15.30 3.78 -3.47
N TRP A 105 -14.90 4.80 -4.23
CA TRP A 105 -14.78 6.17 -3.75
C TRP A 105 -15.91 7.01 -4.30
N PHE A 106 -16.61 7.74 -3.43
CA PHE A 106 -17.73 8.58 -3.80
C PHE A 106 -17.50 10.02 -3.34
N TYR A 107 -17.77 10.96 -4.23
CA TYR A 107 -17.77 12.39 -3.91
C TYR A 107 -19.01 13.04 -4.54
N SER A 108 -19.77 13.79 -3.74
CA SER A 108 -21.03 14.42 -4.18
C SER A 108 -22.01 13.45 -4.89
N GLY A 109 -22.10 12.21 -4.39
CA GLY A 109 -22.94 11.15 -4.96
C GLY A 109 -22.41 10.49 -6.24
N LYS A 110 -21.27 10.93 -6.78
CA LYS A 110 -20.65 10.35 -7.99
C LYS A 110 -19.53 9.36 -7.62
N LEU A 111 -19.48 8.24 -8.31
CA LEU A 111 -18.38 7.28 -8.21
C LEU A 111 -17.14 7.84 -8.92
N LEU A 112 -16.01 7.86 -8.21
CA LEU A 112 -14.71 8.28 -8.75
C LEU A 112 -14.03 7.09 -9.45
N GLY A 113 -13.75 7.25 -10.74
CA GLY A 113 -13.08 6.24 -11.57
C GLY A 113 -11.56 6.25 -11.39
N ASP A 114 -10.92 5.09 -11.46
CA ASP A 114 -9.49 4.93 -11.13
C ASP A 114 -8.53 5.71 -12.04
N LYS A 115 -8.95 6.00 -13.28
CA LYS A 115 -8.14 6.71 -14.28
C LYS A 115 -8.28 8.24 -14.18
N VAL A 116 -9.25 8.74 -13.42
CA VAL A 116 -9.53 10.18 -13.31
C VAL A 116 -8.48 10.79 -12.37
N PRO A 117 -7.81 11.88 -12.76
CA PRO A 117 -6.93 12.62 -11.87
C PRO A 117 -7.72 13.38 -10.79
N ILE A 118 -7.08 13.65 -9.65
CA ILE A 118 -7.77 14.30 -8.52
C ILE A 118 -8.22 15.73 -8.86
N GLU A 119 -7.47 16.45 -9.69
CA GLU A 119 -7.85 17.80 -10.13
C GLU A 119 -9.17 17.82 -10.93
N GLU A 120 -9.42 16.82 -11.78
CA GLU A 120 -10.67 16.68 -12.53
C GLU A 120 -11.86 16.33 -11.63
N CYS A 121 -11.61 15.70 -10.47
CA CYS A 121 -12.64 15.36 -9.51
C CYS A 121 -13.22 16.59 -8.78
N ASN A 122 -12.58 17.77 -8.90
CA ASN A 122 -13.02 19.03 -8.28
C ASN A 122 -13.39 18.88 -6.79
N ILE A 123 -12.56 18.12 -6.05
CA ILE A 123 -12.76 17.87 -4.62
C ILE A 123 -12.34 19.14 -3.87
N GLN A 124 -13.31 19.83 -3.27
CA GLN A 124 -13.03 21.03 -2.49
C GLN A 124 -12.30 20.68 -1.19
N SER A 125 -11.35 21.53 -0.80
CA SER A 125 -10.62 21.36 0.47
C SER A 125 -11.60 21.32 1.65
N GLY A 126 -11.41 20.33 2.54
CA GLY A 126 -12.27 20.13 3.70
C GLY A 126 -13.52 19.26 3.48
N TYR A 127 -13.87 18.95 2.21
CA TYR A 127 -14.95 18.01 1.93
C TYR A 127 -14.51 16.57 2.14
N VAL A 128 -15.50 15.73 2.46
CA VAL A 128 -15.29 14.31 2.73
C VAL A 128 -15.56 13.49 1.49
N VAL A 129 -14.61 12.67 1.10
CA VAL A 129 -14.80 11.60 0.11
C VAL A 129 -15.20 10.34 0.86
N GLN A 130 -16.30 9.73 0.48
CA GLN A 130 -16.80 8.52 1.10
C GLN A 130 -16.14 7.30 0.47
N VAL A 131 -15.49 6.49 1.30
CA VAL A 131 -14.84 5.24 0.88
C VAL A 131 -15.67 4.08 1.38
N ILE A 132 -16.09 3.22 0.45
CA ILE A 132 -16.77 1.96 0.72
C ILE A 132 -15.79 0.85 0.34
N VAL A 133 -15.58 -0.10 1.25
CA VAL A 133 -14.72 -1.26 1.02
C VAL A 133 -15.60 -2.48 0.93
N ASN A 134 -15.60 -3.13 -0.23
CA ASN A 134 -16.32 -4.38 -0.42
C ASN A 134 -15.44 -5.53 0.10
N SER A 135 -15.86 -6.20 1.17
CA SER A 135 -15.13 -7.36 1.71
C SER A 135 -15.38 -8.64 0.90
N GLU A 136 -16.43 -8.65 0.07
CA GLU A 136 -16.91 -9.83 -0.67
C GLU A 136 -15.96 -10.33 -1.79
N HIS A 137 -15.03 -9.50 -2.26
CA HIS A 137 -14.14 -9.87 -3.39
C HIS A 137 -12.96 -10.77 -2.99
N PHE A 138 -12.76 -11.04 -1.70
CA PHE A 138 -11.66 -11.88 -1.22
C PHE A 138 -11.88 -13.39 -1.45
N ASN A 139 -13.02 -13.81 -2.01
CA ASN A 139 -13.45 -15.21 -1.99
C ASN A 139 -13.63 -15.89 -3.35
N HIS A 140 -13.08 -15.33 -4.46
CA HIS A 140 -13.26 -15.93 -5.79
C HIS A 140 -11.97 -16.08 -6.60
N ASP A 141 -10.96 -16.73 -6.03
CA ASP A 141 -9.81 -17.25 -6.79
C ASP A 141 -9.35 -18.63 -6.25
N ASN A 142 -10.29 -19.53 -5.92
CA ASN A 142 -9.91 -20.91 -5.54
C ASN A 142 -10.85 -22.01 -6.07
N SER A 143 -11.47 -21.82 -7.23
CA SER A 143 -12.32 -22.86 -7.83
C SER A 143 -12.20 -22.90 -9.34
N THR A 144 -10.99 -23.10 -9.85
CA THR A 144 -10.81 -23.66 -11.20
C THR A 144 -9.83 -24.81 -11.15
N SER A 145 -10.14 -25.84 -10.34
CA SER A 145 -9.58 -27.17 -10.56
C SER A 145 -10.26 -27.76 -11.80
N ILE A 146 -9.58 -27.62 -12.94
CA ILE A 146 -9.91 -28.31 -14.18
C ILE A 146 -9.70 -29.80 -13.91
N ALA A 147 -10.80 -30.55 -13.76
CA ALA A 147 -10.77 -31.99 -13.88
C ALA A 147 -10.67 -32.36 -15.37
N PRO A 148 -9.67 -33.13 -15.82
CA PRO A 148 -9.74 -33.74 -17.14
C PRO A 148 -10.84 -34.80 -17.12
N ALA A 149 -11.76 -34.70 -18.08
CA ALA A 149 -12.80 -35.68 -18.35
C ALA A 149 -12.20 -37.00 -18.84
N SER A 150 -12.95 -38.06 -18.53
CA SER A 150 -12.85 -39.50 -18.81
C SER A 150 -11.94 -39.99 -19.93
#